data_AF-A0A937QBJ4-F1
#
_entry.id   AF-A0A937QBJ4-F1
#
_cell.length_a   1.000
_cell.length_b   1.000
_cell.length_c   1.000
_cell.angle_alpha   90.00
_cell.angle_beta   90.00
_cell.angle_gamma   90.00
#
_symmetry.space_group_name_H-M   'P 1'
#
loop_
_entity.id
_entity.type
_entity.pdbx_description
1 polymer ?
#
loop_
_entity_poly.entity_id
_entity_poly.type
_entity_poly.pdbx_seq_one_letter_code
_entity_poly.pdbx_strand_id
1 'polypeptide(L)'
;MEIKRGLWPVVLSVFAYGWQVMVVPNGLTAASPDKTESTLRQLLIESDRVVILGDSITFSGRWVSYLTCWMETAGTSARVINMALPSETVSGLSENGHAGGKFPRPDLHERLDRVLRISRPDVVLACYGMNCGIYQPFEAGRLSKFREGSNRLHEKVEGIGAQIVHL
;
A
#
# COMPACT_ATOMS: atom_id res chain seq x y z
N MET A 1 42.88 57.72 9.18
CA MET A 1 42.12 57.02 8.11
C MET A 1 43.15 56.28 7.28
N GLU A 2 43.14 54.96 7.09
CA GLU A 2 42.11 53.94 7.27
C GLU A 2 42.73 52.62 7.75
N ILE A 3 42.11 52.02 8.76
CA ILE A 3 42.37 50.67 9.26
C ILE A 3 41.43 49.74 8.49
N LYS A 4 41.84 49.10 7.38
CA LYS A 4 40.99 48.09 6.70
C LYS A 4 41.76 47.04 5.89
N ARG A 5 42.66 46.25 6.49
CA ARG A 5 43.18 45.03 5.82
C ARG A 5 43.46 43.81 6.72
N GLY A 6 42.92 43.76 7.93
CA GLY A 6 43.13 42.63 8.85
C GLY A 6 41.94 41.69 9.05
N LEU A 7 40.71 42.12 8.71
CA LEU A 7 39.50 41.42 9.16
C LEU A 7 38.73 40.69 8.05
N TRP A 8 39.11 40.84 6.78
CA TRP A 8 38.36 40.23 5.69
C TRP A 8 38.43 38.69 5.61
N PRO A 9 39.54 37.99 5.96
CA PRO A 9 39.54 36.53 5.94
C PRO A 9 38.74 35.93 7.09
N VAL A 10 38.64 36.63 8.24
CA VAL A 10 37.86 36.19 9.41
C VAL A 10 36.36 36.39 9.15
N VAL A 11 35.97 37.50 8.52
CA VAL A 11 34.57 37.76 8.17
C VAL A 11 34.07 36.73 7.15
N LEU A 12 34.85 36.38 6.11
CA LEU A 12 34.45 35.35 5.13
C LEU A 12 34.37 33.93 5.71
N SER A 13 35.23 33.59 6.68
CA SER A 13 35.18 32.27 7.33
C SER A 13 34.02 32.15 8.34
N VAL A 14 33.62 33.25 9.00
CA VAL A 14 32.40 33.30 9.83
C VAL A 14 31.13 33.21 8.98
N PHE A 15 31.11 33.76 7.76
CA PHE A 15 29.96 33.60 6.85
C PHE A 15 29.86 32.19 6.26
N ALA A 16 30.97 31.51 5.95
CA ALA A 16 30.95 30.13 5.46
C ALA A 16 30.48 29.14 6.55
N TYR A 17 30.90 29.34 7.81
CA TYR A 17 30.42 28.55 8.94
C TYR A 17 28.96 28.90 9.31
N GLY A 18 28.58 30.18 9.24
CA GLY A 18 27.20 30.62 9.46
C GLY A 18 26.21 30.07 8.42
N TRP A 19 26.65 29.91 7.16
CA TRP A 19 25.83 29.28 6.12
C TRP A 19 25.70 27.77 6.34
N GLN A 20 26.75 27.09 6.78
CA GLN A 20 26.66 25.67 7.17
C GLN A 20 25.77 25.47 8.41
N VAL A 21 25.81 26.38 9.40
CA VAL A 21 24.96 26.27 10.61
C VAL A 21 23.51 26.68 10.36
N MET A 22 23.23 27.56 9.39
CA MET A 22 21.84 27.96 9.05
C MET A 22 21.15 27.07 8.01
N VAL A 23 21.88 26.27 7.22
CA VAL A 23 21.29 25.34 6.24
C VAL A 23 21.20 23.90 6.77
N VAL A 24 21.83 23.59 7.90
CA VAL A 24 21.83 22.25 8.51
C VAL A 24 20.84 22.00 9.67
N PRO A 25 20.06 22.95 10.25
CA PRO A 25 19.08 22.55 11.27
C PRO A 25 17.87 21.84 10.65
N ASN A 26 17.63 22.02 9.35
CA ASN A 26 16.73 21.18 8.59
C ASN A 26 17.59 20.20 7.82
N GLY A 27 18.08 19.17 8.51
CA GLY A 27 18.41 17.93 7.82
C GLY A 27 17.28 17.62 6.84
N LEU A 28 17.63 17.02 5.70
CA LEU A 28 16.66 16.25 4.93
C LEU A 28 16.24 15.04 5.79
N THR A 29 15.60 15.30 6.93
CA THR A 29 14.62 14.42 7.48
C THR A 29 13.54 14.42 6.40
N ALA A 30 13.51 13.36 5.60
CA ALA A 30 12.23 12.94 5.05
C ALA A 30 11.26 13.04 6.24
N ALA A 31 10.22 13.85 6.12
CA ALA A 31 9.20 13.92 7.14
C ALA A 31 8.64 12.49 7.27
N SER A 32 9.18 11.72 8.22
CA SER A 32 8.61 10.44 8.61
C SER A 32 7.23 10.83 9.12
N PRO A 33 6.15 10.36 8.48
CA PRO A 33 4.82 10.82 8.80
C PRO A 33 4.54 10.57 10.29
N ASP A 34 4.31 11.68 10.96
CA ASP A 34 4.05 11.87 12.38
C ASP A 34 3.05 10.82 12.92
N LYS A 35 3.49 9.99 13.89
CA LYS A 35 2.75 9.04 14.78
C LYS A 35 1.73 8.06 14.18
N THR A 36 1.38 8.18 12.91
CA THR A 36 0.47 7.28 12.18
C THR A 36 1.23 6.08 11.61
N GLU A 37 2.55 6.23 11.44
CA GLU A 37 3.49 5.16 11.05
C GLU A 37 3.48 3.96 12.01
N SER A 38 2.96 4.13 13.24
CA SER A 38 2.96 3.08 14.27
C SER A 38 1.76 2.13 14.21
N THR A 39 0.69 2.39 13.46
CA THR A 39 -0.51 1.51 13.48
C THR A 39 -0.41 0.33 12.51
N LEU A 40 -0.02 0.55 11.25
CA LEU A 40 0.06 -0.54 10.26
C LEU A 40 1.19 -1.53 10.60
N ARG A 41 2.36 -1.01 10.98
CA ARG A 41 3.48 -1.86 11.40
C ARG A 41 3.08 -2.74 12.59
N GLN A 42 2.46 -2.14 13.60
CA GLN A 42 2.01 -2.85 14.80
C GLN A 42 0.93 -3.87 14.44
N LEU A 43 -0.08 -3.48 13.68
CA LEU A 43 -1.13 -4.38 13.18
C LEU A 43 -0.55 -5.61 12.48
N LEU A 44 0.43 -5.43 11.59
CA LEU A 44 1.05 -6.53 10.87
C LEU A 44 1.89 -7.44 11.78
N ILE A 45 2.63 -6.87 12.73
CA ILE A 45 3.49 -7.65 13.64
C ILE A 45 2.66 -8.43 14.67
N GLU A 46 1.55 -7.86 15.14
CA GLU A 46 0.64 -8.45 16.14
C GLU A 46 -0.39 -9.41 15.55
N SER A 47 -0.59 -9.41 14.23
CA SER A 47 -1.50 -10.34 13.55
C SER A 47 -0.89 -11.74 13.43
N ASP A 48 -1.69 -12.79 13.62
CA ASP A 48 -1.29 -14.16 13.34
C ASP A 48 -1.48 -14.51 11.85
N ARG A 49 -2.44 -13.87 11.18
CA ARG A 49 -2.86 -14.16 9.80
C ARG A 49 -3.05 -12.90 8.98
N VAL A 50 -2.07 -12.60 8.14
CA VAL A 50 -2.11 -11.53 7.15
C VAL A 50 -2.54 -12.11 5.81
N VAL A 51 -3.78 -11.85 5.41
CA VAL A 51 -4.32 -12.34 4.12
C VAL A 51 -4.23 -11.23 3.08
N ILE A 52 -3.77 -11.57 1.89
CA ILE A 52 -3.64 -10.60 0.81
C ILE A 52 -4.62 -10.96 -0.30
N LEU A 53 -5.45 -10.00 -0.67
CA LEU A 53 -6.38 -10.05 -1.78
C LEU A 53 -5.90 -9.09 -2.87
N GLY A 54 -5.98 -9.51 -4.12
CA GLY A 54 -5.59 -8.68 -5.25
C GLY A 54 -5.59 -9.42 -6.57
N ASP A 55 -5.06 -8.76 -7.58
CA ASP A 55 -5.03 -9.27 -8.95
C ASP A 55 -3.69 -9.94 -9.33
N SER A 56 -3.36 -9.97 -10.62
CA SER A 56 -2.11 -10.50 -11.17
C SER A 56 -0.84 -9.93 -10.53
N ILE A 57 -0.85 -8.65 -10.11
CA ILE A 57 0.32 -8.02 -9.49
C ILE A 57 0.60 -8.70 -8.15
N THR A 58 -0.42 -8.87 -7.32
CA THR A 58 -0.32 -9.60 -6.04
C THR A 58 -0.07 -11.08 -6.24
N PHE A 59 -0.74 -11.71 -7.22
CA PHE A 59 -0.56 -13.12 -7.52
C PHE A 59 0.88 -13.46 -7.90
N SER A 60 1.57 -12.56 -8.61
CA SER A 60 3.00 -12.74 -8.95
C SER A 60 3.91 -12.92 -7.71
N GLY A 61 3.46 -12.45 -6.55
CA GLY A 61 4.04 -12.75 -5.25
C GLY A 61 5.32 -11.98 -4.91
N ARG A 62 5.95 -11.25 -5.83
CA ARG A 62 7.27 -10.63 -5.56
C ARG A 62 7.24 -9.64 -4.39
N TRP A 63 6.30 -8.70 -4.39
CA TRP A 63 6.21 -7.74 -3.28
C TRP A 63 5.71 -8.41 -2.01
N VAL A 64 4.88 -9.46 -2.13
CA VAL A 64 4.45 -10.29 -1.00
C VAL A 64 5.65 -10.97 -0.36
N SER A 65 6.60 -11.51 -1.14
CA SER A 65 7.84 -12.08 -0.62
C SER A 65 8.69 -11.06 0.14
N TYR A 66 8.74 -9.81 -0.34
CA TYR A 66 9.46 -8.74 0.38
C TYR A 66 8.78 -8.37 1.68
N LEU A 67 7.44 -8.28 1.69
CA LEU A 67 6.67 -8.08 2.91
C LEU A 67 6.92 -9.23 3.90
N THR A 68 6.83 -10.49 3.46
CA THR A 68 7.09 -11.67 4.30
C THR A 68 8.50 -11.64 4.88
N CYS A 69 9.51 -11.35 4.06
CA CYS A 69 10.89 -11.23 4.51
C CYS A 69 11.05 -10.14 5.58
N TRP A 70 10.47 -8.95 5.36
CA TRP A 70 10.50 -7.89 6.35
C TRP A 70 9.80 -8.31 7.66
N MET A 71 8.63 -8.93 7.57
CA MET A 71 7.87 -9.43 8.72
C MET A 71 8.70 -10.44 9.54
N GLU A 72 9.32 -11.42 8.87
CA GLU A 72 10.21 -12.40 9.51
C GLU A 72 11.40 -11.73 10.20
N THR A 73 12.04 -10.74 9.56
CA THR A 73 13.14 -9.98 10.19
C THR A 73 12.68 -9.12 11.38
N ALA A 74 11.41 -8.74 11.42
CA ALA A 74 10.80 -8.04 12.56
C ALA A 74 10.44 -8.99 13.73
N GLY A 75 10.68 -10.30 13.59
CA GLY A 75 10.47 -11.31 14.64
C GLY A 75 9.04 -11.81 14.77
N THR A 76 8.17 -11.56 13.78
CA THR A 76 6.80 -12.09 13.81
C THR A 76 6.74 -13.57 13.40
N SER A 77 5.71 -14.26 13.88
CA SER A 77 5.33 -15.60 13.43
C SER A 77 4.10 -15.60 12.51
N ALA A 78 3.67 -14.42 12.08
CA ALA A 78 2.49 -14.23 11.25
C ALA A 78 2.55 -15.06 9.96
N ARG A 79 1.40 -15.64 9.61
CA ARG A 79 1.21 -16.33 8.33
C ARG A 79 0.77 -15.32 7.29
N VAL A 80 1.64 -15.05 6.32
CA VAL A 80 1.30 -14.27 5.13
C VAL A 80 0.66 -15.20 4.09
N ILE A 81 -0.62 -14.98 3.77
CA ILE A 81 -1.42 -15.86 2.91
C ILE A 81 -1.84 -15.08 1.66
N ASN A 82 -1.19 -15.37 0.54
CA ASN A 82 -1.57 -14.79 -0.75
C ASN A 82 -2.80 -15.50 -1.33
N MET A 83 -3.94 -14.81 -1.33
CA MET A 83 -5.21 -15.29 -1.89
C MET A 83 -5.59 -14.51 -3.16
N ALA A 84 -4.63 -13.88 -3.84
CA ALA A 84 -4.87 -13.15 -5.08
C ALA A 84 -5.25 -14.07 -6.24
N LEU A 85 -5.97 -13.51 -7.22
CA LEU A 85 -6.40 -14.21 -8.42
C LEU A 85 -6.11 -13.33 -9.65
N PRO A 86 -5.37 -13.82 -10.66
CA PRO A 86 -5.08 -13.02 -11.85
C PRO A 86 -6.35 -12.52 -12.54
N SER A 87 -6.26 -11.33 -13.13
CA SER A 87 -7.35 -10.66 -13.84
C SER A 87 -8.57 -10.28 -12.99
N GLU A 88 -8.60 -10.63 -11.70
CA GLU A 88 -9.74 -10.38 -10.82
C GLU A 88 -10.04 -8.87 -10.67
N THR A 89 -11.31 -8.57 -10.50
CA THR A 89 -11.83 -7.24 -10.20
C THR A 89 -12.58 -7.25 -8.88
N VAL A 90 -12.59 -6.11 -8.21
CA VAL A 90 -13.56 -5.83 -7.14
C VAL A 90 -14.81 -5.12 -7.69
N SER A 91 -14.71 -4.50 -8.88
CA SER A 91 -15.85 -3.83 -9.52
C SER A 91 -16.88 -4.78 -10.14
N GLY A 92 -16.54 -6.06 -10.31
CA GLY A 92 -17.36 -7.06 -11.01
C GLY A 92 -17.48 -6.80 -12.53
N LEU A 93 -16.68 -5.88 -13.07
CA LEU A 93 -16.73 -5.51 -14.49
C LEU A 93 -15.83 -6.41 -15.33
N SER A 94 -16.26 -6.66 -16.56
CA SER A 94 -15.46 -7.35 -17.58
C SER A 94 -15.61 -6.69 -18.93
N GLU A 95 -14.50 -6.55 -19.65
CA GLU A 95 -14.52 -6.20 -21.07
C GLU A 95 -15.07 -7.34 -21.92
N ASN A 96 -15.62 -6.98 -23.09
CA ASN A 96 -16.02 -7.94 -24.11
C ASN A 96 -14.80 -8.70 -24.63
N GLY A 97 -14.92 -10.03 -24.72
CA GLY A 97 -13.85 -10.88 -25.24
C GLY A 97 -12.70 -11.14 -24.27
N HIS A 98 -12.85 -10.84 -22.96
CA HIS A 98 -11.86 -11.21 -21.94
C HIS A 98 -11.43 -12.68 -22.08
N ALA A 99 -10.15 -12.95 -21.89
CA ALA A 99 -9.54 -14.27 -22.07
C ALA A 99 -9.86 -14.94 -23.42
N GLY A 100 -10.00 -14.14 -24.49
CA GLY A 100 -10.39 -14.63 -25.82
C GLY A 100 -11.84 -15.11 -25.88
N GLY A 101 -12.71 -14.57 -25.03
CA GLY A 101 -14.12 -14.93 -24.92
C GLY A 101 -14.40 -16.19 -24.10
N LYS A 102 -13.40 -16.79 -23.45
CA LYS A 102 -13.58 -18.03 -22.68
C LYS A 102 -14.35 -17.82 -21.38
N PHE A 103 -14.13 -16.70 -20.70
CA PHE A 103 -14.78 -16.36 -19.44
C PHE A 103 -14.64 -14.85 -19.18
N PRO A 104 -15.56 -14.23 -18.41
CA PRO A 104 -15.41 -12.84 -17.97
C PRO A 104 -14.30 -12.71 -16.93
N ARG A 105 -13.83 -11.48 -16.68
CA ARG A 105 -12.95 -11.18 -15.52
C ARG A 105 -13.53 -11.82 -14.25
N PRO A 106 -12.72 -12.48 -13.40
CA PRO A 106 -13.20 -12.95 -12.11
C PRO A 106 -13.71 -11.78 -11.24
N ASP A 107 -14.83 -11.97 -10.57
CA ASP A 107 -15.34 -11.05 -9.53
C ASP A 107 -14.97 -11.61 -8.15
N LEU A 108 -14.21 -10.82 -7.38
CA LEU A 108 -13.84 -11.15 -6.01
C LEU A 108 -15.06 -11.59 -5.17
N HIS A 109 -16.18 -10.91 -5.35
CA HIS A 109 -17.35 -11.11 -4.51
C HIS A 109 -18.02 -12.47 -4.71
N GLU A 110 -17.73 -13.20 -5.79
CA GLU A 110 -18.19 -14.58 -6.00
C GLU A 110 -17.46 -15.60 -5.12
N ARG A 111 -16.27 -15.24 -4.62
CA ARG A 111 -15.43 -16.12 -3.78
C ARG A 111 -15.09 -15.57 -2.41
N LEU A 112 -15.33 -14.29 -2.15
CA LEU A 112 -14.90 -13.60 -0.92
C LEU A 112 -15.32 -14.36 0.35
N ASP A 113 -16.57 -14.80 0.45
CA ASP A 113 -17.06 -15.52 1.63
C ASP A 113 -16.34 -16.87 1.85
N ARG A 114 -15.92 -17.55 0.78
CA ARG A 114 -15.13 -18.78 0.90
C ARG A 114 -13.70 -18.46 1.32
N VAL A 115 -13.11 -17.41 0.74
CA VAL A 115 -11.75 -16.97 1.07
C VAL A 115 -11.67 -16.62 2.55
N LEU A 116 -12.51 -15.71 3.03
CA LEU A 116 -12.50 -15.25 4.42
C LEU A 116 -12.71 -16.39 5.41
N ARG A 117 -13.66 -17.30 5.13
CA ARG A 117 -13.94 -18.47 5.98
C ARG A 117 -12.75 -19.42 6.09
N ILE A 118 -12.02 -19.66 5.01
CA ILE A 118 -10.91 -20.63 4.98
C ILE A 118 -9.63 -20.00 5.53
N SER A 119 -9.33 -18.75 5.15
CA SER A 119 -8.09 -18.08 5.53
C SER A 119 -8.10 -17.56 6.97
N ARG A 120 -9.28 -17.16 7.48
CA ARG A 120 -9.50 -16.60 8.83
C ARG A 120 -8.53 -15.45 9.14
N PRO A 121 -8.57 -14.34 8.40
CA PRO A 121 -7.63 -13.24 8.58
C PRO A 121 -7.82 -12.53 9.93
N ASP A 122 -6.73 -12.03 10.48
CA ASP A 122 -6.78 -10.93 11.46
C ASP A 122 -6.74 -9.59 10.72
N VAL A 123 -5.95 -9.54 9.63
CA VAL A 123 -5.86 -8.40 8.73
C VAL A 123 -5.89 -8.84 7.27
N VAL A 124 -6.59 -8.06 6.45
CA VAL A 124 -6.62 -8.18 5.00
C VAL A 124 -5.90 -6.99 4.36
N LEU A 125 -4.91 -7.28 3.51
CA LEU A 125 -4.32 -6.30 2.61
C LEU A 125 -5.00 -6.43 1.24
N ALA A 126 -5.75 -5.41 0.82
CA ALA A 126 -6.52 -5.41 -0.42
C ALA A 126 -5.86 -4.51 -1.48
N CYS A 127 -5.31 -5.12 -2.53
CA CYS A 127 -4.68 -4.41 -3.65
C CYS A 127 -5.47 -4.68 -4.94
N TYR A 128 -6.42 -3.80 -5.24
CA TYR A 128 -7.27 -3.88 -6.43
C TYR A 128 -7.34 -2.54 -7.14
N GLY A 129 -7.53 -2.60 -8.46
CA GLY A 129 -7.86 -1.40 -9.25
C GLY A 129 -7.46 -1.54 -10.71
N MET A 130 -6.32 -2.18 -10.98
CA MET A 130 -5.73 -2.29 -12.32
C MET A 130 -6.73 -2.80 -13.37
N ASN A 131 -7.49 -3.84 -13.03
CA ASN A 131 -8.47 -4.45 -13.93
C ASN A 131 -9.86 -3.79 -13.87
N CYS A 132 -10.16 -3.01 -12.82
CA CYS A 132 -11.53 -2.56 -12.53
C CYS A 132 -12.05 -1.53 -13.53
N GLY A 133 -11.14 -0.82 -14.21
CA GLY A 133 -11.45 0.09 -15.30
C GLY A 133 -11.64 -0.60 -16.66
N ILE A 134 -11.49 -1.93 -16.74
CA ILE A 134 -11.59 -2.77 -17.95
C ILE A 134 -10.79 -2.25 -19.15
N TYR A 135 -9.68 -1.56 -18.86
CA TYR A 135 -8.77 -0.96 -19.85
C TYR A 135 -9.46 0.03 -20.81
N GLN A 136 -10.51 0.72 -20.33
CA GLN A 136 -11.24 1.76 -21.07
C GLN A 136 -10.94 3.16 -20.51
N PRO A 137 -11.00 4.23 -21.35
CA PRO A 137 -10.78 5.62 -20.93
C PRO A 137 -11.71 6.00 -19.79
N PHE A 138 -11.31 6.76 -18.78
CA PHE A 138 -12.12 7.07 -17.58
C PHE A 138 -13.63 7.31 -17.82
N GLU A 139 -14.47 6.72 -16.96
CA GLU A 139 -15.91 6.96 -16.93
C GLU A 139 -16.41 6.82 -15.48
N ALA A 140 -17.36 7.68 -15.09
CA ALA A 140 -17.77 7.83 -13.69
C ALA A 140 -18.50 6.60 -13.14
N GLY A 141 -19.31 5.92 -13.93
CA GLY A 141 -20.00 4.67 -13.60
C GLY A 141 -19.03 3.54 -13.27
N ARG A 142 -17.94 3.37 -14.04
CA ARG A 142 -16.89 2.39 -13.71
C ARG A 142 -16.17 2.72 -12.41
N LEU A 143 -15.90 3.99 -12.14
CA LEU A 143 -15.36 4.41 -10.84
C LEU A 143 -16.36 4.11 -9.70
N SER A 144 -17.66 4.34 -9.93
CA SER A 144 -18.71 3.99 -8.95
C SER A 144 -18.68 2.50 -8.65
N LYS A 145 -18.62 1.64 -9.67
CA LYS A 145 -18.54 0.18 -9.49
C LYS A 145 -17.31 -0.26 -8.72
N PHE A 146 -16.15 0.34 -8.98
CA PHE A 146 -14.94 0.10 -8.19
C PHE A 146 -15.11 0.47 -6.71
N ARG A 147 -15.71 1.65 -6.43
CA ARG A 147 -15.98 2.12 -5.07
C ARG A 147 -16.99 1.22 -4.35
N GLU A 148 -18.10 0.90 -5.01
CA GLU A 148 -19.13 -0.01 -4.49
C GLU A 148 -18.53 -1.36 -4.10
N GLY A 149 -17.74 -1.96 -5.00
CA GLY A 149 -17.06 -3.22 -4.73
C GLY A 149 -16.06 -3.12 -3.58
N SER A 150 -15.25 -2.06 -3.56
CA SER A 150 -14.26 -1.84 -2.49
C SER A 150 -14.93 -1.69 -1.12
N ASN A 151 -16.04 -0.95 -1.04
CA ASN A 151 -16.82 -0.79 0.18
C ASN A 151 -17.44 -2.13 0.62
N ARG A 152 -18.02 -2.89 -0.32
CA ARG A 152 -18.57 -4.21 -0.02
C ARG A 152 -17.51 -5.20 0.47
N LEU A 153 -16.29 -5.12 -0.06
CA LEU A 153 -15.15 -5.89 0.44
C LEU A 153 -14.83 -5.48 1.88
N HIS A 154 -14.71 -4.18 2.13
CA HIS A 154 -14.44 -3.62 3.43
C HIS A 154 -15.45 -4.08 4.49
N GLU A 155 -16.74 -3.89 4.24
CA GLU A 155 -17.83 -4.29 5.12
C GLU A 155 -17.82 -5.80 5.43
N LYS A 156 -17.49 -6.65 4.45
CA LYS A 156 -17.40 -8.10 4.67
C LYS A 156 -16.20 -8.50 5.51
N VAL A 157 -15.07 -7.80 5.39
CA VAL A 157 -13.89 -8.07 6.22
C VAL A 157 -14.10 -7.58 7.65
N GLU A 158 -14.59 -6.35 7.84
CA GLU A 158 -14.91 -5.84 9.17
C GLU A 158 -16.05 -6.62 9.84
N GLY A 159 -17.03 -7.08 9.06
CA GLY A 159 -18.15 -7.88 9.54
C GLY A 159 -17.76 -9.24 10.14
N ILE A 160 -16.54 -9.72 9.86
CA ILE A 160 -15.98 -10.92 10.52
C ILE A 160 -15.00 -10.58 11.66
N GLY A 161 -14.85 -9.30 12.00
CA GLY A 161 -13.95 -8.81 13.06
C GLY A 161 -12.50 -8.62 12.62
N ALA A 162 -12.18 -8.79 11.33
CA ALA A 162 -10.83 -8.58 10.80
C ALA A 162 -10.62 -7.12 10.40
N GLN A 163 -9.38 -6.66 10.45
CA GLN A 163 -8.98 -5.34 9.93
C GLN A 163 -8.74 -5.40 8.42
N ILE A 164 -8.90 -4.28 7.72
CA ILE A 164 -8.60 -4.18 6.28
C ILE A 164 -7.79 -2.93 5.96
N VAL A 165 -6.82 -3.08 5.06
CA VAL A 165 -6.00 -1.99 4.53
C VAL A 165 -6.08 -2.05 3.00
N HIS A 166 -6.55 -0.96 2.39
CA HIS A 166 -6.55 -0.79 0.94
C HIS A 166 -5.21 -0.18 0.50
N LEU A 167 -4.51 -0.83 -0.44
CA LEU A 167 -3.18 -0.45 -0.95
C LEU A 167 -3.24 0.36 -2.24
#